data_AF-F1LEK9-F1
#
_entry.id   AF-F1LEK9-F1
#
_cell.length_a   1.000
_cell.length_b   1.000
_cell.length_c   1.000
_cell.angle_alpha   90.00
_cell.angle_beta   90.00
_cell.angle_gamma   90.00
#
_symmetry.space_group_name_H-M   'P 1'
#
loop_
_entity.id
_entity.type
_entity.pdbx_description
1 polymer ?
#
loop_
_entity_poly.entity_id
_entity_poly.type
_entity_poly.pdbx_seq_one_letter_code
_entity_poly.pdbx_strand_id
1 'polypeptide(L)'
;MRSRAMVFYDGTVFWPPPTQLRSTCKIDVTYFPFDSQHCALKFGSWTYHGFQVDITNRSDNVDLSNYVVSGEFDLVRVHQKRRVVKYTCCPEPYPDVTFFIHIRRKVFNYIFILSLEPFLVHALNVTLHHFFINRHFPYNLES
;
A
#
# COMPACT_ATOMS: atom_id res chain seq x y z
N MET A 1 14.19 -18.59 5.19
CA MET A 1 13.39 -19.84 5.17
C MET A 1 13.97 -20.76 4.10
N ARG A 2 14.17 -22.05 4.39
CA ARG A 2 14.57 -23.04 3.37
C ARG A 2 13.31 -23.63 2.74
N SER A 3 13.20 -23.62 1.41
CA SER A 3 12.11 -24.25 0.66
C SER A 3 12.66 -25.31 -0.30
N ARG A 4 11.85 -26.32 -0.62
CA ARG A 4 12.19 -27.39 -1.56
C ARG A 4 11.63 -27.07 -2.95
N ALA A 5 12.35 -27.48 -3.99
CA ALA A 5 11.89 -27.44 -5.37
C ALA A 5 11.31 -28.80 -5.78
N MET A 6 10.31 -28.79 -6.64
CA MET A 6 9.76 -29.98 -7.28
C MET A 6 10.38 -30.13 -8.66
N VAL A 7 10.98 -31.29 -8.92
CA VAL A 7 11.63 -31.62 -10.21
C VAL A 7 10.80 -32.69 -10.90
N PHE A 8 10.39 -32.42 -12.13
CA PHE A 8 9.64 -33.34 -12.97
C PHE A 8 10.57 -34.18 -13.86
N TYR A 9 10.07 -35.29 -14.40
CA TYR A 9 10.86 -36.23 -15.21
C TYR A 9 11.35 -35.63 -16.54
N ASP A 10 10.70 -34.58 -17.03
CA ASP A 10 11.02 -33.84 -18.25
C ASP A 10 12.08 -32.74 -18.02
N GLY A 11 12.56 -32.60 -16.77
CA GLY A 11 13.51 -31.56 -16.38
C GLY A 11 12.85 -30.24 -15.96
N THR A 12 11.52 -30.14 -16.00
CA THR A 12 10.81 -28.95 -15.51
C THR A 12 10.98 -28.82 -14.00
N VAL A 13 11.21 -27.61 -13.50
CA VAL A 13 11.38 -27.33 -12.06
C VAL A 13 10.34 -26.32 -11.59
N PHE A 14 9.58 -26.67 -10.57
CA PHE A 14 8.65 -25.77 -9.89
C PHE A 14 9.16 -25.43 -8.49
N TRP A 15 9.38 -24.14 -8.22
CA TRP A 15 9.95 -23.68 -6.96
C TRP A 15 9.30 -22.37 -6.48
N PRO A 16 8.29 -22.45 -5.58
CA PRO A 16 7.66 -21.28 -4.96
C PRO A 16 8.19 -21.04 -3.52
N PRO A 17 9.27 -20.27 -3.31
CA PRO A 17 9.74 -19.94 -1.96
C PRO A 17 8.80 -18.92 -1.27
N PRO A 18 8.41 -19.14 0.01
CA PRO A 18 7.72 -18.12 0.78
C PRO A 18 8.69 -16.96 1.06
N THR A 19 8.30 -15.75 0.66
CA THR A 19 9.15 -14.56 0.76
C THR A 19 8.36 -13.38 1.30
N GLN A 20 8.90 -12.71 2.32
CA GLN A 20 8.41 -11.40 2.76
C GLN A 20 9.16 -10.32 1.97
N LEU A 21 8.42 -9.55 1.18
CA LEU A 21 8.99 -8.47 0.36
C LEU A 21 8.69 -7.12 0.99
N ARG A 22 9.69 -6.23 0.99
CA ARG A 22 9.55 -4.83 1.39
C ARG A 22 9.92 -3.98 0.19
N SER A 23 8.98 -3.18 -0.29
CA SER A 23 9.17 -2.26 -1.41
C SER A 23 8.96 -0.82 -0.98
N THR A 24 9.72 0.08 -1.57
CA THR A 24 9.46 1.51 -1.48
C THR A 24 8.44 1.90 -2.54
N CYS A 25 7.37 2.58 -2.12
CA CYS A 25 6.32 3.10 -2.98
C CYS A 25 6.08 4.56 -2.63
N LYS A 26 5.84 5.41 -3.65
CA LYS A 26 5.50 6.81 -3.42
C LYS A 26 4.05 6.87 -2.95
N ILE A 27 3.85 7.38 -1.74
CA ILE A 27 2.54 7.52 -1.12
C ILE A 27 2.04 8.96 -1.31
N ASP A 28 0.78 9.11 -1.71
CA ASP A 28 0.10 10.40 -1.82
C ASP A 28 -1.00 10.50 -0.76
N VAL A 29 -0.90 11.48 0.14
CA VAL A 29 -1.80 11.67 1.28
C VAL A 29 -2.72 12.90 1.14
N THR A 30 -2.82 13.46 -0.06
CA THR A 30 -3.58 14.71 -0.31
C THR A 30 -5.04 14.63 0.16
N TYR A 31 -5.68 13.47 0.01
CA TYR A 31 -7.09 13.25 0.34
C TYR A 31 -7.31 12.38 1.58
N PHE A 32 -6.34 12.31 2.48
CA PHE A 32 -6.45 11.50 3.69
C PHE A 32 -7.72 11.83 4.51
N PRO A 33 -8.49 10.84 5.01
CA PRO A 33 -8.27 9.38 4.93
C PRO A 33 -8.88 8.69 3.69
N PHE A 34 -9.47 9.43 2.75
CA PHE A 34 -10.09 8.92 1.52
C PHE A 34 -9.06 8.74 0.38
N ASP A 35 -7.86 8.30 0.71
CA ASP A 35 -6.75 8.13 -0.22
C ASP A 35 -6.75 6.73 -0.88
N SER A 36 -6.20 6.68 -2.10
CA SER A 36 -5.92 5.44 -2.84
C SER A 36 -4.46 5.43 -3.29
N GLN A 37 -3.81 4.29 -3.13
CA GLN A 37 -2.38 4.15 -3.37
C GLN A 37 -2.11 3.19 -4.53
N HIS A 38 -1.15 3.55 -5.37
CA HIS A 38 -0.75 2.79 -6.54
C HIS A 38 0.73 2.42 -6.42
N CYS A 39 1.01 1.18 -6.08
CA CYS A 39 2.36 0.69 -5.85
C CYS A 39 2.79 -0.31 -6.92
N ALA A 40 4.09 -0.31 -7.24
CA ALA A 40 4.67 -1.18 -8.23
C ALA A 40 5.77 -2.05 -7.61
N LEU A 41 5.73 -3.36 -7.87
CA LEU A 41 6.77 -4.32 -7.52
C LEU A 41 7.39 -4.85 -8.81
N LYS A 42 8.69 -4.62 -8.99
CA LYS A 42 9.42 -5.02 -10.18
C LYS A 42 10.29 -6.24 -9.88
N PHE A 43 10.11 -7.32 -10.64
CA PHE A 43 10.93 -8.53 -10.56
C PHE A 43 11.64 -8.78 -11.88
N GLY A 44 12.93 -9.06 -11.81
CA GLY A 44 13.77 -9.32 -12.96
C GLY A 44 15.06 -10.02 -12.54
N SER A 45 15.79 -10.56 -13.50
CA SER A 45 17.15 -11.03 -13.27
C SER A 45 18.07 -9.84 -13.01
N TRP A 46 18.98 -9.99 -12.04
CA TRP A 46 19.98 -8.96 -11.74
C TRP A 46 21.17 -9.02 -12.69
N THR A 47 21.72 -10.23 -12.90
CA THR A 47 22.98 -10.45 -13.63
C THR A 47 22.77 -10.87 -15.08
N TYR A 48 21.69 -11.57 -15.38
CA TYR A 48 21.42 -12.14 -16.70
C TYR A 48 20.55 -11.20 -17.52
N HIS A 49 20.90 -11.02 -18.79
CA HIS A 49 20.10 -10.26 -19.74
C HIS A 49 19.13 -11.19 -20.50
N GLY A 50 18.26 -10.61 -21.33
CA GLY A 50 17.14 -11.31 -21.97
C GLY A 50 17.50 -12.41 -22.97
N PHE A 51 18.74 -12.43 -23.48
CA PHE A 51 19.21 -13.53 -24.34
C PHE A 51 19.69 -14.75 -23.55
N GLN A 52 19.88 -14.62 -22.24
CA GLN A 52 20.29 -15.70 -21.34
C GLN A 52 19.12 -16.21 -20.49
N VAL A 53 18.33 -15.29 -19.94
CA VAL A 53 17.16 -15.60 -19.11
C VAL A 53 16.00 -14.75 -19.58
N ASP A 54 14.94 -15.42 -20.04
CA ASP A 54 13.68 -14.77 -20.35
C ASP A 54 12.64 -15.03 -19.25
N ILE A 55 12.13 -13.94 -18.67
CA ILE A 55 11.12 -13.98 -17.61
C ILE A 55 9.76 -13.68 -18.23
N THR A 56 8.82 -14.59 -18.02
CA THR A 56 7.47 -14.52 -18.58
C THR A 56 6.41 -14.65 -17.49
N ASN A 57 5.22 -14.13 -17.77
CA ASN A 57 4.08 -14.30 -16.87
C ASN A 57 3.61 -15.76 -16.90
N ARG A 58 3.37 -16.37 -15.74
CA ARG A 58 2.78 -17.70 -15.64
C ARG A 58 1.30 -17.72 -16.10
N SER A 59 0.59 -16.63 -15.85
CA SER A 59 -0.84 -16.46 -16.13
C SER A 59 -1.14 -15.00 -16.46
N ASP A 60 -2.31 -14.73 -17.06
CA ASP A 60 -2.77 -13.38 -17.38
C ASP A 60 -3.25 -12.60 -16.15
N ASN A 61 -3.67 -13.31 -15.09
CA ASN A 61 -4.10 -12.72 -13.83
C ASN A 61 -3.22 -13.16 -12.66
N VAL A 62 -3.12 -12.31 -11.63
CA VAL A 62 -2.48 -12.65 -10.36
C VAL A 62 -3.41 -13.57 -9.56
N ASP A 63 -2.88 -14.68 -9.08
CA ASP A 63 -3.61 -15.59 -8.20
C ASP A 63 -3.80 -14.95 -6.82
N LEU A 64 -5.07 -14.75 -6.44
CA LEU A 64 -5.51 -14.19 -5.16
C LEU A 64 -6.29 -15.22 -4.32
N SER A 65 -6.29 -16.50 -4.70
CA SER A 65 -7.04 -17.56 -4.00
C SER A 65 -6.71 -17.66 -2.51
N ASN A 66 -5.47 -17.37 -2.14
CA ASN A 66 -4.97 -17.39 -0.77
C ASN A 66 -4.71 -15.98 -0.20
N TYR A 67 -5.37 -14.96 -0.74
CA TYR A 67 -5.22 -13.58 -0.24
C TYR A 67 -5.87 -13.41 1.13
N VAL A 68 -5.08 -12.89 2.08
CA VAL A 68 -5.58 -12.51 3.42
C VAL A 68 -5.96 -11.03 3.39
N VAL A 69 -7.23 -10.75 3.66
CA VAL A 69 -7.79 -9.39 3.65
C VAL A 69 -7.12 -8.52 4.72
N SER A 70 -6.68 -7.33 4.34
CA SER A 70 -6.10 -6.35 5.27
C SER A 70 -7.17 -5.64 6.10
N GLY A 71 -6.86 -5.36 7.38
CA GLY A 71 -7.70 -4.57 8.27
C GLY A 71 -7.71 -3.07 7.96
N GLU A 72 -6.69 -2.57 7.24
CA GLU A 72 -6.50 -1.13 6.97
C GLU A 72 -6.76 -0.75 5.51
N PHE A 73 -6.58 -1.68 4.59
CA PHE A 73 -6.67 -1.41 3.15
C PHE A 73 -7.56 -2.43 2.44
N ASP A 74 -8.34 -1.96 1.49
CA ASP A 74 -9.00 -2.78 0.49
C ASP A 74 -8.07 -2.95 -0.71
N LEU A 75 -7.85 -4.20 -1.13
CA LEU A 75 -7.21 -4.50 -2.41
C LEU A 75 -8.22 -4.26 -3.53
N VAL A 76 -8.09 -3.13 -4.25
CA VAL A 76 -9.02 -2.74 -5.32
C VAL A 76 -8.70 -3.51 -6.60
N ARG A 77 -7.41 -3.59 -6.96
CA ARG A 77 -6.96 -4.29 -8.16
C ARG A 77 -5.49 -4.64 -8.06
N VAL A 78 -5.13 -5.79 -8.63
CA VAL A 78 -3.74 -6.12 -8.91
C VAL A 78 -3.63 -6.62 -10.36
N HIS A 79 -2.55 -6.26 -11.04
CA HIS A 79 -2.25 -6.78 -12.37
C HIS A 79 -0.74 -6.76 -12.61
N GLN A 80 -0.27 -7.59 -13.52
CA GLN A 80 1.13 -7.74 -13.87
C GLN A 80 1.37 -7.40 -15.34
N LYS A 81 2.50 -6.76 -15.62
CA LYS A 81 2.90 -6.42 -16.98
C LYS A 81 4.37 -6.79 -17.18
N ARG A 82 4.62 -7.60 -18.19
CA ARG A 82 5.98 -7.86 -18.67
C ARG A 82 6.50 -6.64 -19.43
N ARG A 83 7.75 -6.28 -19.17
CA ARG A 83 8.47 -5.22 -19.87
C ARG A 83 9.84 -5.73 -20.27
N VAL A 84 10.36 -5.21 -21.37
CA VAL A 84 11.74 -5.44 -21.81
C VAL A 84 12.39 -4.08 -21.88
N VAL A 85 13.35 -3.84 -20.99
CA VAL A 85 13.97 -2.53 -20.80
C VAL A 85 15.44 -2.63 -21.14
N LYS A 86 15.93 -1.68 -21.95
CA LYS A 86 17.36 -1.49 -22.18
C LYS A 86 17.86 -0.41 -21.24
N TYR A 87 18.80 -0.76 -20.36
CA TYR A 87 19.38 0.19 -19.41
C TYR A 87 20.55 0.94 -20.03
N THR A 88 20.91 2.09 -19.47
CA THR A 88 22.02 2.92 -19.96
C THR A 88 23.39 2.27 -19.75
N CYS A 89 23.52 1.37 -18.77
CA CYS A 89 24.77 0.67 -18.47
C CYS A 89 25.15 -0.40 -19.50
N CYS A 90 24.17 -0.98 -20.22
CA CYS A 90 24.39 -2.17 -21.03
C CYS A 90 23.64 -2.11 -22.37
N PRO A 91 24.23 -2.59 -23.48
CA PRO A 91 23.56 -2.61 -24.77
C PRO A 91 22.44 -3.66 -24.87
N GLU A 92 22.43 -4.67 -24.00
CA GLU A 92 21.46 -5.77 -24.02
C GLU A 92 20.12 -5.40 -23.34
N PRO A 93 19.00 -5.99 -23.80
CA PRO A 93 17.70 -5.83 -23.17
C PRO A 93 17.54 -6.72 -21.92
N TYR A 94 16.86 -6.21 -20.90
CA TYR A 94 16.56 -6.91 -19.65
C TYR A 94 15.04 -7.07 -19.50
N PRO A 95 14.53 -8.31 -19.48
CA PRO A 95 13.11 -8.57 -19.23
C PRO A 95 12.80 -8.47 -17.74
N ASP A 96 11.66 -7.88 -17.43
CA ASP A 96 11.12 -7.78 -16.08
C ASP A 96 9.59 -7.97 -16.09
N VAL A 97 9.06 -8.38 -14.94
CA VAL A 97 7.62 -8.42 -14.68
C VAL A 97 7.33 -7.45 -13.54
N THR A 98 6.50 -6.44 -13.83
CA THR A 98 6.07 -5.45 -12.85
C THR A 98 4.63 -5.71 -12.42
N PHE A 99 4.42 -5.92 -11.13
CA PHE A 99 3.10 -6.02 -10.50
C PHE A 99 2.65 -4.65 -10.03
N PHE A 100 1.47 -4.23 -10.44
CA PHE A 100 0.83 -2.99 -10.04
C PHE A 100 -0.29 -3.31 -9.06
N ILE A 101 -0.16 -2.81 -7.84
CA ILE A 101 -1.07 -3.02 -6.73
C ILE A 101 -1.79 -1.71 -6.46
N HIS A 102 -3.11 -1.72 -6.62
CA HIS A 102 -3.99 -0.62 -6.27
C HIS A 102 -4.75 -0.96 -4.98
N ILE A 103 -4.47 -0.21 -3.93
CA ILE A 103 -5.11 -0.33 -2.62
C ILE A 103 -5.84 0.95 -2.24
N ARG A 104 -6.89 0.83 -1.46
CA ARG A 104 -7.67 1.96 -0.93
C ARG A 104 -7.80 1.85 0.59
N ARG A 105 -7.66 2.96 1.30
CA ARG A 105 -7.75 2.97 2.77
C ARG A 105 -9.18 2.72 3.25
N LYS A 106 -9.32 1.92 4.31
CA LYS A 106 -10.57 1.78 5.07
C LYS A 106 -10.72 2.97 6.00
N VAL A 107 -11.74 3.79 5.77
CA VAL A 107 -11.85 5.13 6.38
C VAL A 107 -12.56 5.18 7.73
N PHE A 108 -13.34 4.14 8.08
CA PHE A 108 -14.25 4.18 9.23
C PHE A 108 -13.55 4.58 10.54
N ASN A 109 -12.45 3.90 10.88
CA ASN A 109 -11.71 4.18 12.10
C ASN A 109 -11.04 5.57 12.09
N TYR A 110 -10.56 6.01 10.93
CA TYR A 110 -9.93 7.33 10.79
C TYR A 110 -10.94 8.46 10.92
N ILE A 111 -12.13 8.32 10.33
CA ILE A 111 -13.18 9.32 10.46
C ILE A 111 -13.59 9.46 11.92
N PHE A 112 -13.81 8.35 12.63
CA PHE A 112 -14.14 8.37 14.06
C PHE A 112 -13.10 9.15 14.88
N ILE A 113 -11.81 8.85 14.71
CA ILE A 113 -10.72 9.51 15.45
C ILE A 113 -10.53 10.98 15.02
N LEU A 114 -10.54 11.26 13.71
CA LEU A 114 -10.30 12.62 13.17
C LEU A 114 -11.46 13.58 13.41
N SER A 115 -12.70 13.07 13.52
CA SER A 115 -13.87 13.91 13.77
C SER A 115 -14.24 13.95 15.25
N LEU A 116 -14.27 12.85 15.99
CA LEU A 116 -14.84 12.91 17.34
C LEU A 116 -13.89 13.54 18.36
N GLU A 117 -12.60 13.19 18.33
CA GLU A 117 -11.62 13.71 19.29
C GLU A 117 -11.52 15.25 19.24
N PRO A 118 -11.36 15.90 18.06
CA PRO A 118 -11.25 17.36 18.01
C PRO A 118 -12.55 18.08 18.39
N PHE A 119 -13.71 17.49 18.06
CA PHE A 119 -15.00 18.10 18.41
C PHE A 119 -15.25 18.07 19.93
N LEU A 120 -14.90 16.97 20.61
CA LEU A 120 -15.00 16.87 22.07
C LEU A 120 -14.08 17.89 22.76
N VAL A 121 -12.81 17.98 22.32
CA VAL A 121 -11.85 18.95 22.87
C VAL A 121 -12.31 20.39 22.61
N HIS A 122 -12.82 20.69 21.41
CA HIS A 122 -13.34 22.01 21.09
C HIS A 122 -14.54 22.38 21.97
N ALA A 123 -15.50 21.46 22.16
CA ALA A 123 -16.67 21.68 23.00
C ALA A 123 -16.30 21.96 24.46
N LEU A 124 -15.35 21.19 25.03
CA LEU A 124 -14.81 21.38 26.39
C LEU A 124 -14.15 22.76 26.54
N ASN A 125 -13.32 23.16 25.58
CA ASN A 125 -12.66 24.46 25.61
C ASN A 125 -13.67 25.62 25.57
N VAL A 126 -14.71 25.52 24.73
CA VAL A 126 -15.78 26.53 24.66
C VAL A 126 -16.57 26.60 25.97
N THR A 127 -16.90 25.46 26.58
CA THR A 127 -17.62 25.44 27.86
C THR A 127 -16.79 26.03 29.00
N LEU A 128 -15.50 25.69 29.07
CA LEU A 128 -14.58 26.28 30.05
C LEU A 128 -14.47 27.79 29.84
N HIS A 129 -14.28 28.25 28.60
CA HIS A 129 -14.19 29.67 28.30
C HIS A 129 -15.45 30.43 28.72
N HIS A 130 -16.63 29.91 28.39
CA HIS A 130 -17.92 30.49 28.81
C HIS A 130 -18.08 30.52 30.34
N PHE A 131 -17.68 29.46 31.04
CA PHE A 131 -17.69 29.42 32.51
C PHE A 131 -16.76 30.47 33.12
N PHE A 132 -15.53 30.62 32.62
CA PHE A 132 -14.59 31.62 33.11
C PHE A 132 -15.05 33.06 32.85
N ILE A 133 -15.64 33.34 31.68
CA ILE A 133 -16.21 34.67 31.37
C ILE A 133 -17.35 35.00 32.33
N ASN A 134 -18.32 34.10 32.50
CA ASN A 134 -19.46 34.33 33.40
C ASN A 134 -19.02 34.43 34.87
N ARG A 135 -17.89 33.85 35.25
CA ARG A 135 -17.32 33.98 36.59
C ARG A 135 -16.54 35.27 36.79
N HIS A 136 -15.96 35.86 35.75
CA HIS A 136 -15.21 37.12 35.82
C HIS A 136 -16.10 38.36 35.68
N PHE A 137 -17.23 38.26 34.98
CA PHE A 137 -18.29 39.27 34.93
C PHE A 137 -19.60 38.73 35.53
N PRO A 138 -19.70 38.54 36.86
CA PRO A 138 -21.00 38.33 37.47
C PRO A 138 -21.70 39.70 37.57
N TYR A 139 -22.72 39.92 36.74
CA TYR A 139 -23.73 40.98 36.90
C TYR A 139 -23.23 42.43 37.17
N ASN A 140 -22.96 43.20 36.11
CA ASN A 140 -23.07 44.68 36.15
C ASN A 140 -24.45 45.12 35.62
N LEU A 141 -25.53 44.64 36.26
CA LEU A 141 -26.91 45.06 35.99
C LEU A 141 -27.69 45.03 37.31
N GLU A 142 -27.36 45.96 38.21
CA GLU A 142 -28.25 46.47 39.26
C GLU A 142 -27.73 47.83 39.74
N SER A 143 -28.03 48.89 38.96
CA SER A 143 -28.25 50.28 39.39
C SER A 143 -28.81 51.10 38.23
#